data_AF-A0A117L3I1-F1
#
_entry.id   AF-A0A117L3I1-F1
#
_cell.length_a   1.000
_cell.length_b   1.000
_cell.length_c   1.000
_cell.angle_alpha   90.00
_cell.angle_beta   90.00
_cell.angle_gamma   90.00
#
_symmetry.space_group_name_H-M   'P 1'
#
loop_
_entity.id
_entity.type
_entity.pdbx_description
1 polymer ?
#
loop_
_entity_poly.entity_id
_entity_poly.type
_entity_poly.pdbx_seq_one_letter_code
_entity_poly.pdbx_strand_id
1 'polypeptide(L)'
;MTRNGFLFILFVVTLALLIVDVSFKNERKRIERLPSFDVVVETPFKETVEEMKIELNRSILVSEVLKEVEKAEYYPEWKAFVFRSRADFEKAINVVKRETGERLSIKTTEDGVEYFFSSGMYFILKVK
;
A
#
# COMPACT_ATOMS: atom_id res chain seq x y z
N MET A 1 -4.92 13.80 -50.58
CA MET A 1 -3.82 13.91 -49.60
C MET A 1 -2.51 13.58 -50.30
N THR A 2 -1.51 14.47 -50.27
CA THR A 2 -0.21 14.21 -50.89
C THR A 2 0.54 13.12 -50.11
N ARG A 3 1.21 12.20 -50.81
CA ARG A 3 1.96 11.06 -50.24
C ARG A 3 2.89 11.45 -49.07
N ASN A 4 3.43 12.67 -49.14
CA ASN A 4 4.34 13.23 -48.15
C ASN A 4 3.62 13.67 -46.86
N GLY A 5 2.35 14.10 -46.94
CA GLY A 5 1.55 14.46 -45.76
C GLY A 5 1.15 13.24 -44.93
N PHE A 6 0.87 12.10 -45.57
CA PHE A 6 0.59 10.84 -44.88
C PHE A 6 1.82 10.33 -44.11
N LEU A 7 3.01 10.39 -44.73
CA LEU A 7 4.27 10.00 -44.09
C LEU A 7 4.59 10.89 -42.88
N PHE A 8 4.28 12.18 -42.95
CA PHE A 8 4.49 13.10 -41.83
C PHE A 8 3.60 12.77 -40.64
N ILE A 9 2.31 12.48 -40.88
CA ILE A 9 1.39 12.05 -39.83
C ILE A 9 1.86 10.75 -39.20
N LEU A 10 2.30 9.79 -40.02
CA LEU A 10 2.82 8.51 -39.54
C LEU A 10 4.05 8.68 -38.66
N PHE A 11 4.98 9.55 -39.06
CA PHE A 11 6.17 9.90 -38.28
C PHE A 11 5.81 10.50 -36.92
N VAL A 12 4.87 11.46 -36.89
CA VAL A 12 4.41 12.11 -35.67
C VAL A 12 3.75 11.10 -34.72
N VAL A 13 2.92 10.19 -35.26
CA VAL A 13 2.28 9.14 -34.45
C VAL A 13 3.31 8.16 -33.89
N THR A 14 4.28 7.71 -34.68
CA THR A 14 5.36 6.86 -34.17
C THR A 14 6.21 7.55 -33.11
N LEU A 15 6.48 8.85 -33.28
CA LEU A 15 7.25 9.62 -32.31
C LEU A 15 6.49 9.78 -30.99
N ALA A 16 5.18 10.05 -31.06
CA ALA A 16 4.32 10.12 -29.88
C ALA A 16 4.26 8.77 -29.13
N LEU A 17 4.10 7.65 -29.86
CA LEU A 17 4.12 6.31 -29.26
C LEU A 17 5.47 5.98 -28.60
N LEU A 18 6.58 6.44 -29.19
CA LEU A 18 7.93 6.22 -28.67
C LEU A 18 8.17 7.04 -27.39
N ILE A 19 7.70 8.30 -27.34
CA ILE A 19 7.74 9.13 -26.13
C ILE A 19 6.90 8.50 -25.01
N VAL A 20 5.71 8.01 -25.34
CA VAL A 20 4.81 7.35 -24.38
C VAL A 20 5.44 6.04 -23.87
N ASP A 21 6.01 5.20 -24.74
CA ASP A 21 6.67 3.94 -24.32
C ASP A 21 7.93 4.20 -23.49
N VAL A 22 8.71 5.23 -23.83
CA VAL A 22 9.85 5.67 -23.01
C VAL A 22 9.37 6.20 -21.67
N SER A 23 8.29 6.98 -21.61
CA SER A 23 7.72 7.49 -20.37
C SER A 23 7.22 6.36 -19.46
N PHE A 24 6.50 5.38 -20.01
CA PHE A 24 6.04 4.20 -19.26
C PHE A 24 7.20 3.29 -18.83
N LYS A 25 8.24 3.13 -19.65
CA LYS A 25 9.46 2.39 -19.24
C LYS A 25 10.25 3.14 -18.18
N ASN A 26 10.29 4.47 -18.23
CA ASN A 26 10.94 5.28 -17.20
C ASN A 26 10.14 5.23 -15.90
N GLU A 27 8.81 5.26 -15.94
CA GLU A 27 7.97 5.06 -14.76
C GLU A 27 8.12 3.66 -14.17
N ARG A 28 8.18 2.60 -14.99
CA ARG A 28 8.38 1.23 -14.51
C ARG A 28 9.79 0.97 -13.98
N LYS A 29 10.83 1.64 -14.51
CA LYS A 29 12.18 1.58 -13.93
C LYS A 29 12.35 2.47 -12.70
N ARG A 30 11.47 3.46 -12.53
CA ARG A 30 11.45 4.40 -11.40
C ARG A 30 10.37 4.07 -10.36
N ILE A 31 9.95 2.81 -10.30
CA ILE A 31 9.56 2.20 -9.02
C ILE A 31 10.83 1.68 -8.35
N GLU A 32 11.89 2.50 -8.34
CA GLU A 32 12.82 2.47 -7.22
C GLU A 32 11.98 2.91 -6.03
N ARG A 33 11.92 2.06 -5.00
CA ARG A 33 11.34 2.34 -3.68
C ARG A 33 11.40 3.84 -3.44
N LEU A 34 10.23 4.48 -3.30
CA LEU A 34 10.17 5.88 -2.89
C LEU A 34 11.20 6.04 -1.78
N PRO A 35 12.25 6.88 -1.96
CA PRO A 35 13.15 7.17 -0.87
C PRO A 35 12.26 7.60 0.28
N SER A 36 12.44 6.99 1.44
CA SER A 36 11.80 7.43 2.67
C SER A 36 11.87 8.95 2.67
N PHE A 37 10.72 9.62 2.51
CA PHE A 37 10.67 11.08 2.48
C PHE A 37 11.17 11.55 3.85
N ASP A 38 12.46 11.87 3.90
CA ASP A 38 13.14 12.58 4.98
C ASP A 38 13.23 14.05 4.61
N VAL A 39 12.15 14.56 4.00
CA VAL A 39 11.98 16.00 3.79
C VAL A 39 11.33 16.50 5.06
N VAL A 40 12.17 16.94 6.01
CA VAL A 40 11.73 17.78 7.13
C VAL A 40 11.31 19.12 6.53
N VAL A 41 10.11 19.16 5.97
CA VAL A 41 9.48 20.43 5.62
C VAL A 41 9.03 21.04 6.94
N GLU A 42 9.73 22.07 7.41
CA GLU A 42 9.23 22.96 8.47
C GLU A 42 8.07 23.80 7.91
N THR A 43 6.95 23.13 7.66
CA THR A 43 5.66 23.78 7.41
C THR A 43 4.91 23.94 8.74
N PRO A 44 4.14 25.02 8.93
CA PRO A 44 3.23 25.17 10.07
C PRO A 44 2.13 24.08 10.12
N PHE A 45 2.10 23.19 9.15
CA PHE A 45 1.21 22.03 9.00
C PHE A 45 1.94 20.69 9.17
N LYS A 46 3.15 20.66 9.75
CA LYS A 46 3.94 19.42 9.92
C LYS A 46 3.13 18.30 10.56
N GLU A 47 2.36 18.62 11.61
CA GLU A 47 1.47 17.69 12.30
C GLU A 47 0.38 17.16 11.35
N THR A 48 -0.28 18.04 10.59
CA THR A 48 -1.30 17.66 9.59
C THR A 48 -0.74 16.78 8.47
N VAL A 49 0.50 17.05 8.02
CA VAL A 49 1.17 16.25 6.98
C VAL A 49 1.55 14.87 7.52
N GLU A 50 2.01 14.78 8.78
CA GLU A 50 2.26 13.49 9.44
C GLU A 50 0.97 12.69 9.63
N GLU A 51 -0.13 13.33 10.05
CA GLU A 51 -1.44 12.69 10.17
C GLU A 51 -1.93 12.13 8.84
N MET A 52 -1.86 12.92 7.76
CA MET A 52 -2.22 12.47 6.42
C MET A 52 -1.35 11.30 5.96
N LYS A 53 -0.04 11.34 6.23
CA LYS A 53 0.88 10.25 5.89
C LYS A 53 0.53 8.97 6.63
N ILE A 54 0.18 9.05 7.91
CA ILE A 54 -0.26 7.91 8.71
C ILE A 54 -1.57 7.34 8.16
N GLU A 55 -2.52 8.20 7.79
CA GLU A 55 -3.81 7.77 7.25
C GLU A 55 -3.70 7.12 5.86
N LEU A 56 -2.88 7.68 4.98
CA LEU A 56 -2.55 7.08 3.67
C LEU A 56 -1.89 5.71 3.82
N ASN A 57 -0.86 5.61 4.67
CA ASN A 57 -0.18 4.34 4.93
C ASN A 57 -1.14 3.28 5.49
N ARG A 58 -2.06 3.70 6.36
CA ARG A 58 -3.11 2.82 6.89
C ARG A 58 -4.03 2.32 5.79
N SER A 59 -4.51 3.21 4.91
CA SER A 59 -5.41 2.85 3.81
C SER A 59 -4.76 1.85 2.84
N ILE A 60 -3.48 2.06 2.51
CA ILE A 60 -2.69 1.13 1.69
C ILE A 60 -2.61 -0.24 2.37
N LEU A 61 -2.27 -0.27 3.67
CA LEU A 61 -2.15 -1.53 4.41
C LEU A 61 -3.49 -2.27 4.48
N VAL A 62 -4.61 -1.57 4.69
CA VAL A 62 -5.95 -2.16 4.67
C VAL A 62 -6.23 -2.82 3.31
N SER A 63 -5.93 -2.10 2.22
CA SER A 63 -6.12 -2.59 0.86
C SER A 63 -5.31 -3.86 0.58
N GLU A 64 -4.02 -3.89 0.95
CA GLU A 64 -3.18 -5.08 0.71
C GLU A 64 -3.62 -6.28 1.55
N VAL A 65 -4.05 -6.06 2.80
CA VAL A 65 -4.58 -7.14 3.64
C VAL A 65 -5.87 -7.73 3.05
N LEU A 66 -6.82 -6.88 2.63
CA LEU A 66 -8.09 -7.33 2.03
C LEU A 66 -7.90 -8.05 0.69
N LYS A 67 -6.84 -7.71 -0.06
CA LYS A 67 -6.50 -8.35 -1.33
C LYS A 67 -5.94 -9.76 -1.16
N GLU A 68 -5.14 -10.00 -0.12
CA GLU A 68 -4.51 -11.31 0.11
C GLU A 68 -5.27 -12.21 1.09
N VAL A 69 -6.16 -11.63 1.91
CA VAL A 69 -6.93 -12.34 2.92
C VAL A 69 -8.43 -12.21 2.63
N GLU A 70 -8.95 -13.11 1.80
CA GLU A 70 -10.34 -13.08 1.32
C GLU A 70 -11.41 -13.07 2.43
N LYS A 71 -11.11 -13.62 3.61
CA LYS A 71 -12.04 -13.76 4.74
C LYS A 71 -11.75 -12.82 5.90
N ALA A 72 -10.93 -11.79 5.70
CA ALA A 72 -10.63 -10.81 6.73
C ALA A 72 -11.85 -9.91 7.00
N GLU A 73 -12.27 -9.80 8.26
CA GLU A 73 -13.32 -8.87 8.66
C GLU A 73 -12.69 -7.57 9.12
N TYR A 74 -12.82 -6.50 8.32
CA TYR A 74 -12.32 -5.17 8.65
C TYR A 74 -13.42 -4.31 9.28
N TYR A 75 -13.13 -3.73 10.44
CA TYR A 75 -13.99 -2.81 11.18
C TYR A 75 -13.35 -1.41 11.20
N PRO A 76 -13.75 -0.50 10.28
CA PRO A 76 -13.13 0.82 10.15
C PRO A 76 -13.23 1.67 11.42
N GLU A 77 -14.39 1.64 12.08
CA GLU A 77 -14.66 2.40 13.31
C GLU A 77 -13.67 2.06 14.43
N TRP A 78 -13.26 0.80 14.50
CA TRP A 78 -12.36 0.29 15.54
C TRP A 78 -10.92 0.15 15.04
N LYS A 79 -10.68 0.51 13.77
CA LYS A 79 -9.39 0.32 13.07
C LYS A 79 -8.85 -1.08 13.30
N ALA A 80 -9.70 -2.09 13.13
CA ALA A 80 -9.40 -3.46 13.52
C ALA A 80 -9.71 -4.47 12.41
N PHE A 81 -8.82 -5.42 12.23
CA PHE A 81 -9.06 -6.66 11.50
C PHE A 81 -9.34 -7.80 12.47
N VAL A 82 -10.39 -8.56 12.19
CA VAL A 82 -10.73 -9.77 12.93
C VAL A 82 -10.62 -10.97 11.99
N PHE A 83 -9.87 -11.98 12.43
CA PHE A 83 -9.61 -13.21 11.71
C PHE A 83 -10.20 -14.38 12.47
N ARG A 84 -10.91 -15.26 11.74
CA ARG A 84 -11.52 -16.48 12.30
C ARG A 84 -10.65 -17.72 12.12
N SER A 85 -9.55 -17.59 11.38
CA SER A 85 -8.64 -18.68 11.01
C SER A 85 -7.22 -18.27 11.33
N ARG A 86 -6.44 -19.21 11.90
CA ARG A 86 -5.02 -19.02 12.11
C ARG A 86 -4.27 -18.76 10.80
N ALA A 87 -4.66 -19.44 9.72
CA ALA A 87 -4.03 -19.28 8.42
C ALA A 87 -4.19 -17.86 7.86
N ASP A 88 -5.38 -17.27 8.03
CA ASP A 88 -5.67 -15.91 7.57
C ASP A 88 -4.93 -14.86 8.42
N PHE A 89 -4.82 -15.11 9.74
CA PHE A 89 -4.04 -14.28 10.64
C PHE A 89 -2.53 -14.31 10.31
N GLU A 90 -1.96 -15.48 10.04
CA GLU A 90 -0.55 -15.61 9.61
C GLU A 90 -0.30 -14.95 8.25
N LYS A 91 -1.25 -15.03 7.31
CA LYS A 91 -1.17 -14.27 6.05
C LYS A 91 -1.14 -12.77 6.32
N ALA A 92 -2.01 -12.26 7.17
CA ALA A 92 -2.02 -10.85 7.54
C ALA A 92 -0.69 -10.42 8.20
N ILE A 93 -0.12 -11.25 9.08
CA ILE A 93 1.21 -11.02 9.67
C ILE A 93 2.28 -10.86 8.57
N ASN A 94 2.26 -11.72 7.55
CA ASN A 94 3.22 -11.66 6.46
C ASN A 94 3.05 -10.42 5.59
N VAL A 95 1.81 -10.03 5.26
CA VAL A 95 1.50 -8.79 4.54
C VAL A 95 2.01 -7.59 5.34
N VAL A 96 1.66 -7.49 6.62
CA VAL A 96 2.08 -6.37 7.47
C VAL A 96 3.60 -6.28 7.55
N LYS A 97 4.31 -7.39 7.82
CA LYS A 97 5.79 -7.40 7.84
C LYS A 97 6.40 -6.94 6.52
N ARG A 98 5.80 -7.32 5.38
CA ARG A 98 6.27 -6.95 4.05
C ARG A 98 6.08 -5.46 3.76
N GLU A 99 4.92 -4.91 4.11
CA GLU A 99 4.58 -3.52 3.81
C GLU A 99 5.19 -2.52 4.81
N THR A 100 5.29 -2.87 6.09
CA THR A 100 5.78 -1.95 7.13
C THR A 100 7.25 -2.17 7.48
N GLY A 101 7.80 -3.36 7.22
CA GLY A 101 9.14 -3.75 7.67
C GLY A 101 9.27 -3.88 9.19
N GLU A 102 8.16 -3.78 9.94
CA GLU A 102 8.17 -3.78 11.40
C GLU A 102 8.28 -5.20 11.97
N ARG A 103 8.99 -5.31 13.10
CA ARG A 103 8.96 -6.53 13.91
C ARG A 103 7.68 -6.55 14.74
N LEU A 104 6.74 -7.39 14.34
CA LEU A 104 5.46 -7.53 15.04
C LEU A 104 5.61 -8.27 16.37
N SER A 105 5.01 -7.72 17.42
CA SER A 105 4.88 -8.36 18.73
C SER A 105 3.46 -8.87 18.91
N ILE A 106 3.31 -10.19 18.86
CA ILE A 106 2.02 -10.86 19.04
C ILE A 106 1.79 -11.02 20.55
N LYS A 107 0.65 -10.53 21.02
CA LYS A 107 0.21 -10.62 22.41
C LYS A 107 -0.97 -11.58 22.49
N THR A 108 -1.11 -12.22 23.64
CA THR A 108 -2.25 -13.10 23.95
C THR A 108 -2.96 -12.54 25.18
N THR A 109 -4.28 -12.39 25.13
CA THR A 109 -5.09 -12.01 26.29
C THR A 109 -5.28 -13.18 27.25
N GLU A 110 -5.77 -12.92 28.46
CA GLU A 110 -6.14 -13.96 29.43
C GLU A 110 -7.18 -14.94 28.87
N ASP A 111 -8.07 -14.46 28.01
CA ASP A 111 -9.09 -15.26 27.31
C ASP A 111 -8.56 -16.05 26.10
N GLY A 112 -7.24 -16.07 25.88
CA GLY A 112 -6.61 -16.79 24.76
C GLY A 112 -6.75 -16.12 23.39
N VAL A 113 -7.15 -14.85 23.33
CA VAL A 113 -7.24 -14.09 22.07
C VAL A 113 -5.86 -13.58 21.70
N GLU A 114 -5.38 -13.95 20.51
CA GLU A 114 -4.11 -13.43 19.99
C GLU A 114 -4.34 -12.15 19.18
N TYR A 115 -3.48 -11.16 19.37
CA TYR A 115 -3.55 -9.92 18.62
C TYR A 115 -2.18 -9.25 18.45
N PHE A 116 -2.06 -8.37 17.47
CA PHE A 116 -0.95 -7.42 17.36
C PHE A 116 -1.45 -6.05 16.92
N PHE A 117 -0.62 -5.03 17.15
CA PHE A 117 -0.88 -3.66 16.75
C PHE A 117 0.22 -3.19 15.80
N SER A 118 -0.17 -2.63 14.66
CA SER A 118 0.76 -2.00 13.70
C SER A 118 0.03 -0.90 12.93
N SER A 119 0.75 0.17 12.58
CA SER A 119 0.23 1.26 11.74
C SER A 119 -1.09 1.90 12.22
N GLY A 120 -1.31 1.93 13.53
CA GLY A 120 -2.54 2.49 14.11
C GLY A 120 -3.74 1.56 14.03
N MET A 121 -3.54 0.25 13.82
CA MET A 121 -4.60 -0.75 13.67
C MET A 121 -4.35 -1.99 14.51
N TYR A 122 -5.44 -2.62 14.94
CA TYR A 122 -5.43 -3.92 15.61
C TYR A 122 -5.67 -5.05 14.62
N PHE A 123 -4.97 -6.15 14.82
CA PHE A 123 -5.16 -7.40 14.09
C PHE A 123 -5.42 -8.48 15.12
N ILE A 124 -6.59 -9.09 15.09
CA ILE A 124 -7.12 -9.92 16.17
C ILE A 124 -7.50 -11.29 15.62
N LEU A 125 -6.92 -12.34 16.18
CA LEU A 125 -7.29 -13.73 15.92
C LEU A 125 -8.34 -14.17 16.95
N LYS A 126 -9.56 -14.41 16.47
CA LYS A 126 -10.67 -14.95 17.25
C LYS A 126 -10.91 -16.40 16.83
N VAL A 127 -10.17 -17.33 17.42
CA VAL A 127 -10.49 -18.77 17.33
C VAL A 127 -11.58 -19.05 18.37
N LYS A 128 -12.73 -19.56 17.93
CA LYS A 128 -13.76 -20.12 18.82
C LYS A 128 -13.52 -21.60 19.00
#